data_AF-A0A971WAP1-F1
#
_entry.id   AF-A0A971WAP1-F1
#
_cell.length_a   1.000
_cell.length_b   1.000
_cell.length_c   1.000
_cell.angle_alpha   90.00
_cell.angle_beta   90.00
_cell.angle_gamma   90.00
#
_symmetry.space_group_name_H-M   'P 1'
#
loop_
_entity.id
_entity.type
_entity.pdbx_description
1 polymer ?
#
loop_
_entity_poly.entity_id
_entity_poly.type
_entity_poly.pdbx_seq_one_letter_code
_entity_poly.pdbx_strand_id
1 'polypeptide(L)'
;MLVSFLLPGFALLTFGQALIAAVVIAALGFIVESLFGKKVSPQNRGIVGFITAAVVIYISQFIVPGMSITILGALLAAIIIGVVDLFVPTELR
;
A
#
# COMPACT_ATOMS: atom_id res chain seq x y z
N MET A 1 10.84 9.25 12.75
CA MET A 1 12.15 8.60 12.50
C MET A 1 12.14 7.06 12.67
N LEU A 2 11.08 6.42 13.20
CA LEU A 2 10.97 4.94 13.20
C LEU A 2 10.50 4.37 11.86
N VAL A 3 9.50 4.99 11.23
CA VAL A 3 8.96 4.56 9.92
C VAL A 3 10.03 4.63 8.82
N SER A 4 10.90 5.64 8.89
CA SER A 4 12.03 5.85 7.98
C SER A 4 13.06 4.72 7.98
N PHE A 5 13.24 4.05 9.12
CA PHE A 5 14.17 2.94 9.30
C PHE A 5 13.57 1.62 8.79
N LEU A 6 12.26 1.43 8.97
CA LEU A 6 11.55 0.23 8.55
C LEU A 6 11.15 0.26 7.07
N LEU A 7 10.97 1.44 6.48
CA LEU A 7 10.47 1.63 5.12
C LEU A 7 11.42 2.50 4.29
N PRO A 8 12.51 1.93 3.74
CA PRO A 8 13.46 2.65 2.93
C PRO A 8 12.80 3.25 1.68
N GLY A 9 12.84 4.59 1.58
CA GLY A 9 12.21 5.38 0.52
C GLY A 9 11.05 6.28 0.97
N PHE A 10 10.35 5.92 2.04
CA PHE A 10 9.32 6.78 2.66
C PHE A 10 9.92 7.92 3.51
N ALA A 11 11.20 7.81 3.87
CA ALA A 11 11.90 8.73 4.76
C ALA A 11 12.04 10.17 4.23
N LEU A 12 11.88 10.38 2.92
CA LEU A 12 12.07 11.67 2.25
C LEU A 12 10.78 12.48 2.13
N LEU A 13 9.63 11.91 2.50
CA LEU A 13 8.34 12.57 2.37
C LEU A 13 8.11 13.59 3.50
N THR A 14 7.77 14.82 3.11
CA THR A 14 7.19 15.81 4.02
C THR A 14 5.74 15.43 4.39
N PHE A 15 5.20 16.01 5.45
CA PHE A 15 3.82 15.72 5.90
C PHE A 15 2.78 15.91 4.79
N GLY A 16 2.90 16.98 3.99
CA GLY A 16 1.99 17.23 2.87
C GLY A 16 2.07 16.17 1.78
N GLN A 17 3.29 15.73 1.44
CA GLN A 17 3.48 14.65 0.46
C GLN A 17 2.97 13.31 0.99
N ALA A 18 3.10 13.03 2.28
CA ALA A 18 2.55 11.84 2.93
C ALA A 18 1.01 11.84 2.92
N LEU A 19 0.36 12.99 3.07
CA LEU A 19 -1.08 13.11 2.94
C LEU A 19 -1.54 12.82 1.50
N ILE A 20 -0.86 13.39 0.51
CA ILE A 20 -1.13 13.12 -0.91
C ILE A 20 -0.91 11.64 -1.21
N ALA A 21 0.17 11.06 -0.69
CA ALA A 21 0.46 9.63 -0.81
C ALA A 21 -0.67 8.75 -0.31
N ALA A 22 -1.19 9.03 0.90
CA ALA A 22 -2.29 8.27 1.47
C ALA A 22 -3.53 8.29 0.57
N VAL A 23 -3.89 9.47 0.03
CA VAL A 23 -5.02 9.63 -0.89
C VAL A 23 -4.79 8.85 -2.19
N VAL A 24 -3.60 8.96 -2.78
CA VAL A 24 -3.26 8.25 -4.03
C VAL A 24 -3.28 6.73 -3.83
N ILE A 25 -2.66 6.23 -2.77
CA ILE A 25 -2.61 4.79 -2.44
C ILE A 25 -4.04 4.26 -2.21
N ALA A 26 -4.87 4.99 -1.46
CA ALA A 26 -6.26 4.61 -1.24
C ALA A 26 -7.08 4.58 -2.55
N ALA A 27 -6.91 5.59 -3.41
CA ALA A 27 -7.60 5.66 -4.69
C ALA A 27 -7.17 4.52 -5.64
N LEU A 28 -5.87 4.28 -5.76
CA LEU A 28 -5.33 3.18 -6.57
C LEU A 28 -5.76 1.81 -6.01
N GLY A 29 -5.70 1.62 -4.70
CA GLY A 29 -6.17 0.40 -4.04
C GLY A 29 -7.64 0.12 -4.33
N PHE A 30 -8.49 1.15 -4.24
CA PHE A 30 -9.91 1.04 -4.58
C PHE A 30 -10.13 0.67 -6.05
N ILE A 31 -9.38 1.28 -6.98
CA ILE A 31 -9.49 0.94 -8.41
C ILE A 31 -9.11 -0.53 -8.63
N VAL A 32 -7.99 -0.98 -8.10
CA VAL A 32 -7.55 -2.38 -8.28
C VAL A 32 -8.54 -3.36 -7.63
N GLU A 33 -9.04 -3.05 -6.43
CA GLU A 33 -10.05 -3.87 -5.76
C GLU A 33 -11.34 -3.94 -6.58
N SER A 34 -11.80 -2.84 -7.17
CA SER A 34 -13.00 -2.82 -8.00
C SER A 34 -12.87 -3.69 -9.26
N LEU A 35 -11.66 -3.81 -9.82
CA LEU A 35 -11.38 -4.61 -11.01
C LEU A 35 -11.18 -6.10 -10.69
N PHE A 36 -10.49 -6.42 -9.60
CA PHE A 36 -10.05 -7.79 -9.27
C PHE A 36 -10.88 -8.46 -8.17
N GLY A 37 -11.53 -7.70 -7.29
CA GLY A 37 -12.11 -8.19 -6.02
C GLY A 37 -13.18 -9.28 -6.15
N LYS A 38 -13.93 -9.30 -7.26
CA LYS A 38 -14.98 -10.33 -7.49
C LYS A 38 -14.44 -11.69 -7.96
N LYS A 39 -13.16 -11.78 -8.35
CA LYS A 39 -12.56 -12.98 -8.95
C LYS A 39 -11.56 -13.69 -8.04
N VAL A 40 -11.26 -13.14 -6.87
CA VAL A 40 -10.25 -13.69 -5.95
C VAL A 40 -10.91 -14.69 -5.00
N SER A 41 -10.46 -15.94 -5.01
CA SER A 41 -10.93 -16.97 -4.08
C SER A 41 -10.49 -16.64 -2.64
N PRO A 42 -11.28 -17.03 -1.61
CA PRO A 42 -10.94 -16.76 -0.21
C PRO A 42 -9.55 -17.27 0.18
N GLN A 43 -9.17 -18.46 -0.29
CA GLN A 43 -7.85 -19.05 -0.04
C GLN A 43 -6.68 -18.21 -0.58
N ASN A 44 -6.86 -17.48 -1.69
CA ASN A 44 -5.80 -16.70 -2.31
C ASN A 44 -5.83 -15.22 -1.91
N ARG A 45 -6.84 -14.79 -1.14
CA ARG A 45 -7.08 -13.37 -0.85
C ARG A 45 -5.92 -12.70 -0.13
N GLY A 46 -5.24 -13.41 0.77
CA GLY A 46 -4.08 -12.87 1.51
C GLY A 46 -2.87 -12.57 0.60
N ILE A 47 -2.46 -13.53 -0.23
CA ILE A 47 -1.30 -13.37 -1.13
C ILE A 47 -1.61 -12.34 -2.23
N VAL A 48 -2.82 -12.41 -2.81
CA VAL A 48 -3.23 -11.45 -3.85
C VAL A 48 -3.33 -10.05 -3.28
N GLY A 49 -3.88 -9.88 -2.07
CA GLY A 49 -3.92 -8.59 -1.37
C GLY A 49 -2.53 -8.04 -1.07
N PHE A 50 -1.61 -8.88 -0.59
CA PHE A 50 -0.22 -8.50 -0.34
C PHE A 50 0.49 -8.00 -1.61
N ILE A 51 0.43 -8.77 -2.69
CA ILE A 51 1.05 -8.38 -3.97
C ILE A 51 0.40 -7.11 -4.51
N THR A 52 -0.93 -7.02 -4.43
CA THR A 52 -1.69 -5.83 -4.86
C THR A 52 -1.24 -4.59 -4.11
N ALA A 53 -1.14 -4.66 -2.78
CA ALA A 53 -0.69 -3.55 -1.94
C ALA A 53 0.74 -3.13 -2.30
N ALA A 54 1.66 -4.08 -2.47
CA ALA A 54 3.04 -3.78 -2.87
C ALA A 54 3.12 -3.07 -4.22
N VAL A 55 2.35 -3.54 -5.21
CA VAL A 55 2.29 -2.95 -6.55
C VAL A 55 1.68 -1.55 -6.50
N VAL A 56 0.57 -1.37 -5.77
CA VAL A 56 -0.09 -0.05 -5.61
C VAL A 56 0.85 0.96 -4.97
N ILE A 57 1.54 0.58 -3.90
CA ILE A 57 2.52 1.44 -3.22
C ILE A 57 3.66 1.79 -4.15
N TYR A 58 4.22 0.81 -4.86
CA TYR A 58 5.30 1.07 -5.80
C TYR A 58 4.86 1.98 -6.94
N ILE A 59 3.65 1.83 -7.48
CA ILE A 59 3.13 2.69 -8.55
C ILE A 59 2.84 4.11 -8.05
N SER A 60 2.42 4.26 -6.79
CA SER A 60 2.09 5.57 -6.23
C SER A 60 3.25 6.58 -6.29
N GLN A 61 4.51 6.10 -6.33
CA GLN A 61 5.69 6.94 -6.45
C GLN A 61 5.72 7.79 -7.74
N PHE A 62 5.06 7.33 -8.81
CA PHE A 62 5.01 8.07 -10.08
C PHE A 62 3.97 9.20 -10.06
N ILE A 63 3.03 9.16 -9.12
CA ILE A 63 1.95 10.14 -9.02
C ILE A 63 2.27 11.15 -7.91
N VAL A 64 2.91 10.71 -6.82
CA VAL A 64 3.18 11.55 -5.64
C VAL A 64 4.52 12.26 -5.80
N PRO A 65 4.55 13.60 -5.86
CA PRO A 65 5.80 14.35 -6.00
C PRO A 65 6.74 14.12 -4.82
N GLY A 66 8.01 13.81 -5.10
CA GLY A 66 9.06 13.59 -4.09
C GLY A 66 8.97 12.25 -3.36
N MET A 67 8.09 11.35 -3.80
CA MET A 67 8.09 9.96 -3.34
C MET A 67 9.11 9.15 -4.14
N SER A 68 10.00 8.46 -3.44
CA SER A 68 10.99 7.56 -4.06
C SER A 68 11.05 6.28 -3.24
N ILE A 69 10.24 5.29 -3.61
CA ILE A 69 10.09 4.03 -2.86
C ILE A 69 10.87 2.92 -3.55
N THR A 70 11.68 2.21 -2.77
CA THR A 70 12.37 1.01 -3.26
C THR A 70 11.41 -0.17 -3.34
N ILE A 71 11.73 -1.17 -4.17
CA ILE A 71 10.94 -2.42 -4.25
C ILE A 71 10.83 -3.07 -2.85
N LEU A 72 11.94 -3.11 -2.11
CA LEU A 72 11.96 -3.61 -0.73
C LEU A 72 11.08 -2.77 0.19
N GLY A 73 11.10 -1.44 0.08
CA GLY A 73 10.23 -0.55 0.86
C GLY A 73 8.75 -0.78 0.58
N ALA A 74 8.38 -0.99 -0.68
CA ALA A 74 7.00 -1.32 -1.06
C ALA A 74 6.55 -2.67 -0.50
N LEU A 75 7.42 -3.69 -0.57
CA LEU A 75 7.14 -5.02 0.01
C LEU A 75 6.97 -4.93 1.52
N LEU A 76 7.88 -4.26 2.23
CA LEU A 76 7.79 -4.08 3.68
C LEU A 76 6.52 -3.31 4.08
N ALA A 77 6.17 -2.25 3.33
CA ALA A 77 4.93 -1.51 3.57
C ALA A 77 3.69 -2.39 3.37
N ALA A 78 3.68 -3.23 2.33
CA ALA A 78 2.60 -4.18 2.08
C ALA A 78 2.47 -5.25 3.18
N ILE A 79 3.59 -5.67 3.80
CA ILE A 79 3.54 -6.58 4.96
C ILE A 79 2.84 -5.86 6.11
N ILE A 80 3.23 -4.62 6.41
CA ILE A 80 2.64 -3.85 7.51
C ILE A 80 1.14 -3.65 7.27
N ILE A 81 0.73 -3.25 6.07
CA ILE A 81 -0.69 -3.08 5.71
C ILE A 81 -1.44 -4.40 5.84
N GLY A 82 -0.91 -5.50 5.31
CA GLY A 82 -1.54 -6.81 5.43
C GLY A 82 -1.70 -7.27 6.88
N VAL A 83 -0.73 -6.97 7.75
CA VAL A 83 -0.86 -7.22 9.19
C VAL A 83 -1.94 -6.32 9.81
N VAL A 84 -1.95 -5.02 9.49
CA VAL A 84 -2.97 -4.08 9.99
C VAL A 84 -4.39 -4.49 9.57
N ASP A 85 -4.57 -4.94 8.33
CA ASP A 85 -5.88 -5.39 7.81
C ASP A 85 -6.41 -6.66 8.51
N LEU A 86 -5.51 -7.50 9.06
CA LEU A 86 -5.94 -8.65 9.88
C LEU A 86 -6.50 -8.19 11.24
N PHE A 87 -5.97 -7.10 11.79
CA PHE A 87 -6.42 -6.53 13.07
C PHE A 87 -7.58 -5.55 12.92
N VAL A 88 -7.70 -4.92 11.76
CA VAL A 88 -8.82 -4.07 11.37
C VAL A 88 -9.51 -4.76 10.20
N PRO A 89 -10.32 -5.81 10.46
CA PRO A 89 -11.01 -6.50 9.39
C PRO A 89 -11.86 -5.47 8.65
N THR A 90 -11.53 -5.22 7.39
CA THR A 90 -12.32 -4.40 6.48
C THR A 90 -13.64 -5.07 6.10
N GLU A 91 -14.08 -6.09 6.85
CA GLU A 91 -15.38 -6.77 6.74
C GLU A 91 -16.56 -5.93 7.26
N LEU A 92 -16.32 -4.68 7.70
CA LEU A 92 -17.39 -3.69 7.91
C LEU A 92 -17.82 -3.00 6.59
N ARG A 93 -17.86 -3.73 5.48
CA ARG A 93 -18.41 -3.28 4.19
C ARG A 93 -19.45 -4.25 3.66
#